data_AF-A0A1Y1W6G1-F1
#
_entry.id   AF-A0A1Y1W6G1-F1
#
_cell.length_a   1.000
_cell.length_b   1.000
_cell.length_c   1.000
_cell.angle_alpha   90.00
_cell.angle_beta   90.00
_cell.angle_gamma   90.00
#
_symmetry.space_group_name_H-M   'P 1'
#
loop_
_entity.id
_entity.type
_entity.pdbx_description
1 polymer ?
#
loop_
_entity_poly.entity_id
_entity_poly.type
_entity_poly.pdbx_seq_one_letter_code
_entity_poly.pdbx_strand_id
1 'polypeptide(L)'
;MLLQLYKSKAFVNCVVLLGIIVYMYKTYTRRAEVFGIGTTHESANTTNCYQFGQDLDMVQGCEDIHVDPRSGLAYLACGNIKARTRWILPGTPYNTDFEQYKDHVVVIDEQRTQSGALVPFTQDLRLHGFDIFFDDLEPGLLTFMFVNHQRTGNAISIFSHRLGTIQLVHEETVSSPLLPSPNDVVAMSHTTFYATNDVRHTKGGRLRSVEEFFGMPWGHLVYRGPEGMFSIAAESLSYPNGITKSADGSLIYVACSSEPGVRTFRPNPDGSLEYLGGIVFKGLIPDNLFVDAPTGHIYVAGYLNTMEMFRYNRESIHGTTARPAAGIYRLKNVMVDGGDLLPTTTVSAVQRRGGVTRILLGSVMSKGLAICDHGRNL
;
A
#
# COMPACT_ATOMS: atom_id res chain seq x y z
N MET A 1 -46.93 -19.73 29.98
CA MET A 1 -46.19 -20.70 29.14
C MET A 1 -45.04 -20.05 28.36
N LEU A 2 -45.27 -18.97 27.59
CA LEU A 2 -44.22 -18.22 26.87
C LEU A 2 -43.09 -17.66 27.77
N LEU A 3 -43.41 -17.18 28.98
CA LEU A 3 -42.41 -16.66 29.93
C LEU A 3 -41.48 -17.72 30.57
N GLN A 4 -41.86 -19.01 30.55
CA GLN A 4 -40.99 -20.09 31.06
C GLN A 4 -40.00 -20.61 30.01
N LEU A 5 -40.35 -20.50 28.71
CA LEU A 5 -39.44 -20.83 27.61
C LEU A 5 -38.23 -19.90 27.56
N TYR A 6 -38.41 -18.61 27.85
CA TYR A 6 -37.31 -17.62 27.89
C TYR A 6 -36.25 -17.89 28.98
N LYS A 7 -36.56 -18.66 30.02
CA LYS A 7 -35.62 -19.02 31.10
C LYS A 7 -34.97 -20.39 30.91
N SER A 8 -35.36 -21.14 29.88
CA SER A 8 -34.75 -22.42 29.58
C SER A 8 -33.34 -22.21 29.01
N LYS A 9 -32.34 -22.85 29.61
CA LYS A 9 -30.97 -22.88 29.09
C LYS A 9 -30.93 -23.30 27.62
N ALA A 10 -31.86 -24.16 27.18
CA ALA A 10 -31.96 -24.57 25.79
C ALA A 10 -32.37 -23.42 24.86
N PHE A 11 -33.34 -22.59 25.25
CA PHE A 11 -33.75 -21.43 24.46
C PHE A 11 -32.62 -20.40 24.36
N VAL A 12 -31.96 -20.10 25.48
CA VAL A 12 -30.78 -19.20 25.50
C VAL A 12 -29.67 -19.74 24.60
N ASN A 13 -29.34 -21.04 24.69
CA ASN A 13 -28.33 -21.66 23.84
C ASN A 13 -28.71 -21.63 22.34
N CYS A 14 -29.99 -21.84 21.99
CA CYS A 14 -30.47 -21.73 20.62
C CYS A 14 -30.35 -20.30 20.08
N VAL A 15 -30.70 -19.28 20.89
CA VAL A 15 -30.57 -17.87 20.50
C VAL A 15 -29.09 -17.50 20.31
N VAL A 16 -28.20 -17.93 21.22
CA VAL A 16 -26.75 -17.72 21.10
C VAL A 16 -26.21 -18.40 19.84
N LEU A 17 -26.56 -19.67 19.60
CA LEU A 17 -26.11 -20.41 18.42
C LEU A 17 -26.61 -19.75 17.13
N LEU A 18 -27.87 -19.31 17.08
CA LEU A 18 -28.41 -18.58 15.94
C LEU A 18 -27.67 -17.26 15.72
N GLY A 19 -27.35 -16.52 16.79
CA GLY A 19 -26.52 -15.32 16.73
C GLY A 19 -25.14 -15.58 16.14
N ILE A 20 -24.48 -16.66 16.56
CA ILE A 20 -23.18 -17.08 16.01
C ILE A 20 -23.32 -17.43 14.52
N ILE A 21 -24.33 -18.22 14.14
CA ILE A 21 -24.55 -18.60 12.74
C ILE A 21 -24.79 -17.37 11.86
N VAL A 22 -25.63 -16.43 12.31
CA VAL A 22 -25.89 -15.18 11.58
C VAL A 22 -24.63 -14.34 11.47
N TYR A 23 -23.83 -14.23 12.53
CA TYR A 23 -22.55 -13.52 12.51
C TYR A 23 -21.55 -14.17 11.54
N MET A 24 -21.42 -15.50 11.59
CA MET A 24 -20.55 -16.26 10.70
C MET A 24 -21.00 -16.16 9.24
N TYR A 25 -22.30 -16.22 8.97
CA TYR A 25 -22.85 -16.06 7.62
C TYR A 25 -22.62 -14.63 7.09
N LYS A 26 -22.88 -13.59 7.90
CA LYS A 26 -22.59 -12.21 7.53
C LYS A 26 -21.10 -11.97 7.29
N THR A 27 -20.26 -12.51 8.16
CA THR A 27 -18.80 -12.46 8.00
C THR A 27 -18.41 -13.15 6.70
N TYR A 28 -18.85 -14.38 6.47
CA TYR A 28 -18.55 -15.15 5.28
C TYR A 28 -18.98 -14.45 3.98
N THR A 29 -20.21 -13.94 3.92
CA THR A 29 -20.74 -13.24 2.74
C THR A 29 -19.96 -11.96 2.45
N ARG A 30 -19.70 -11.14 3.50
CA ARG A 30 -18.82 -9.98 3.39
C ARG A 30 -17.44 -10.40 2.89
N ARG A 31 -16.85 -11.48 3.41
CA ARG A 31 -15.54 -11.98 2.96
C ARG A 31 -15.59 -12.47 1.52
N ALA A 32 -16.62 -13.19 1.09
CA ALA A 32 -16.75 -13.64 -0.29
C ALA A 32 -16.78 -12.46 -1.28
N GLU A 33 -17.49 -11.38 -0.93
CA GLU A 33 -17.50 -10.12 -1.70
C GLU A 33 -16.11 -9.46 -1.73
N VAL A 34 -15.42 -9.41 -0.59
CA VAL A 34 -14.05 -8.87 -0.47
C VAL A 34 -13.05 -9.68 -1.30
N PHE A 35 -13.14 -11.01 -1.28
CA PHE A 35 -12.25 -11.91 -2.02
C PHE A 35 -12.58 -12.00 -3.52
N GLY A 36 -13.68 -11.39 -3.99
CA GLY A 36 -14.09 -11.39 -5.39
C GLY A 36 -14.38 -12.79 -5.95
N ILE A 37 -14.73 -13.77 -5.11
CA ILE A 37 -14.89 -15.16 -5.52
C ILE A 37 -16.06 -15.27 -6.52
N GLY A 38 -15.77 -15.74 -7.73
CA GLY A 38 -16.77 -15.88 -8.80
C GLY A 38 -17.13 -14.57 -9.52
N THR A 39 -16.41 -13.49 -9.26
CA THR A 39 -16.58 -12.22 -10.00
C THR A 39 -15.75 -12.21 -11.27
N THR A 40 -16.29 -11.60 -12.32
CA THR A 40 -15.60 -11.30 -13.58
C THR A 40 -15.62 -9.79 -13.77
N HIS A 41 -14.54 -9.24 -14.30
CA HIS A 41 -14.37 -7.79 -14.48
C HIS A 41 -13.93 -7.53 -15.91
N GLU A 42 -14.53 -6.53 -16.53
CA GLU A 42 -14.15 -6.05 -17.86
C GLU A 42 -13.40 -4.72 -17.72
N SER A 43 -12.43 -4.51 -18.62
CA SER A 43 -11.65 -3.27 -18.65
C SER A 43 -12.54 -2.08 -18.97
N ALA A 44 -12.44 -1.02 -18.17
CA ALA A 44 -13.18 0.23 -18.33
C ALA A 44 -12.25 1.44 -18.11
N ASN A 45 -12.37 2.44 -18.98
CA ASN A 45 -11.56 3.67 -18.97
C ASN A 45 -10.04 3.44 -19.16
N THR A 46 -9.64 2.36 -19.86
CA THR A 46 -8.23 2.01 -20.11
C THR A 46 -7.72 2.37 -21.51
N THR A 47 -8.54 3.01 -22.36
CA THR A 47 -8.23 3.22 -23.80
C THR A 47 -6.98 4.06 -24.07
N ASN A 48 -6.60 4.93 -23.14
CA ASN A 48 -5.39 5.77 -23.25
C ASN A 48 -4.23 5.23 -22.40
N CYS A 49 -4.33 3.97 -21.97
CA CYS A 49 -3.33 3.33 -21.13
C CYS A 49 -2.47 2.36 -21.94
N TYR A 50 -1.19 2.28 -21.59
CA TYR A 50 -0.24 1.37 -22.22
C TYR A 50 0.81 0.92 -21.20
N GLN A 51 1.41 -0.24 -21.45
CA GLN A 51 2.50 -0.76 -20.63
C GLN A 51 3.82 -0.04 -20.95
N PHE A 52 4.65 0.17 -19.93
CA PHE A 52 5.98 0.77 -20.05
C PHE A 52 7.00 -0.05 -19.28
N GLY A 53 8.22 -0.19 -19.82
CA GLY A 53 9.35 -0.78 -19.10
C GLY A 53 9.30 -2.29 -18.88
N GLN A 54 8.48 -3.03 -19.64
CA GLN A 54 8.41 -4.51 -19.56
C GLN A 54 9.77 -5.19 -19.81
N ASP A 55 10.59 -4.59 -20.68
CA ASP A 55 11.92 -5.08 -21.05
C ASP A 55 13.05 -4.45 -20.23
N LEU A 56 12.72 -3.60 -19.25
CA LEU A 56 13.69 -2.89 -18.42
C LEU A 56 13.81 -3.59 -17.07
N ASP A 57 14.92 -4.30 -16.84
CA ASP A 57 15.13 -5.08 -15.61
C ASP A 57 15.03 -4.24 -14.33
N MET A 58 15.28 -2.93 -14.41
CA MET A 58 15.14 -2.00 -13.28
C MET A 58 13.69 -1.59 -13.01
N VAL A 59 12.75 -1.79 -13.92
CA VAL A 59 11.33 -1.46 -13.73
C VAL A 59 10.55 -2.75 -13.57
N GLN A 60 10.53 -3.24 -12.35
CA GLN A 60 9.72 -4.39 -11.95
C GLN A 60 9.47 -4.32 -10.45
N GLY A 61 8.36 -4.89 -10.01
CA GLY A 61 7.97 -4.90 -8.60
C GLY A 61 7.92 -3.51 -7.98
N CYS A 62 7.52 -2.50 -8.77
CA CYS A 62 7.42 -1.11 -8.33
C CYS A 62 6.12 -0.94 -7.54
N GLU A 63 6.18 -1.26 -6.25
CA GLU A 63 5.00 -1.41 -5.39
C GLU A 63 4.39 -0.06 -5.00
N ASP A 64 5.22 0.98 -4.88
CA ASP A 64 4.77 2.32 -4.52
C ASP A 64 5.43 3.42 -5.38
N ILE A 65 4.74 4.56 -5.56
CA ILE A 65 5.12 5.67 -6.43
C ILE A 65 4.74 7.02 -5.80
N HIS A 66 5.73 7.88 -5.61
CA HIS A 66 5.53 9.28 -5.19
C HIS A 66 6.03 10.25 -6.26
N VAL A 67 5.30 11.35 -6.45
CA VAL A 67 5.62 12.39 -7.44
C VAL A 67 5.97 13.67 -6.73
N ASP A 68 7.12 14.26 -7.05
CA ASP A 68 7.47 15.60 -6.57
C ASP A 68 6.51 16.62 -7.20
N PRO A 69 5.67 17.34 -6.41
CA PRO A 69 4.71 18.28 -6.96
C PRO A 69 5.37 19.48 -7.65
N ARG A 70 6.65 19.75 -7.38
CA ARG A 70 7.39 20.91 -7.91
C ARG A 70 8.06 20.60 -9.24
N SER A 71 8.87 19.53 -9.28
CA SER A 71 9.50 19.11 -10.53
C SER A 71 8.57 18.26 -11.40
N GLY A 72 7.65 17.51 -10.81
CA GLY A 72 6.86 16.50 -11.52
C GLY A 72 7.67 15.24 -11.84
N LEU A 73 8.83 15.02 -11.23
CA LEU A 73 9.56 13.75 -11.31
C LEU A 73 8.83 12.70 -10.48
N ALA A 74 8.68 11.49 -11.03
CA ALA A 74 8.12 10.34 -10.31
C ALA A 74 9.24 9.47 -9.78
N TYR A 75 9.15 9.10 -8.51
CA TYR A 75 10.06 8.19 -7.81
C TYR A 75 9.32 6.89 -7.51
N LEU A 76 9.98 5.76 -7.74
CA LEU A 76 9.36 4.44 -7.66
C LEU A 76 10.21 3.51 -6.82
N ALA A 77 9.59 2.83 -5.85
CA ALA A 77 10.23 1.79 -5.05
C ALA A 77 10.14 0.44 -5.78
N CYS A 78 11.16 0.12 -6.58
CA CYS A 78 11.19 -1.05 -7.44
C CYS A 78 12.10 -2.15 -6.87
N GLY A 79 11.85 -3.39 -7.29
CA GLY A 79 12.61 -4.54 -6.80
C GLY A 79 12.42 -5.79 -7.65
N ASN A 80 13.39 -6.69 -7.57
CA ASN A 80 13.32 -7.92 -8.36
C ASN A 80 12.15 -8.80 -7.91
N ILE A 81 11.20 -9.11 -8.81
CA ILE A 81 9.97 -9.85 -8.45
C ILE A 81 10.26 -11.23 -7.87
N LYS A 82 11.35 -11.89 -8.30
CA LYS A 82 11.75 -13.21 -7.78
C LYS A 82 12.27 -13.09 -6.35
N ALA A 83 13.04 -12.05 -6.04
CA ALA A 83 13.48 -11.77 -4.67
C ALA A 83 12.29 -11.42 -3.76
N ARG A 84 11.35 -10.60 -4.24
CA ARG A 84 10.14 -10.20 -3.49
C ARG A 84 9.32 -11.37 -2.97
N THR A 85 9.18 -12.45 -3.74
CA THR A 85 8.47 -13.67 -3.29
C THR A 85 9.00 -14.28 -1.99
N ARG A 86 10.24 -13.98 -1.58
CA ARG A 86 10.87 -14.54 -0.38
C ARG A 86 10.44 -13.84 0.90
N TRP A 87 10.04 -12.58 0.83
CA TRP A 87 9.74 -11.76 2.00
C TRP A 87 8.31 -11.20 2.03
N ILE A 88 7.67 -11.04 0.87
CA ILE A 88 6.32 -10.45 0.80
C ILE A 88 5.20 -11.47 1.01
N LEU A 89 5.45 -12.75 0.76
CA LEU A 89 4.43 -13.79 0.86
C LEU A 89 4.23 -14.23 2.33
N PRO A 90 2.98 -14.31 2.83
CA PRO A 90 2.70 -14.82 4.16
C PRO A 90 3.29 -16.23 4.37
N GLY A 91 4.17 -16.38 5.36
CA GLY A 91 4.70 -17.69 5.79
C GLY A 91 5.88 -18.23 4.99
N THR A 92 6.50 -17.46 4.09
CA THR A 92 7.83 -17.81 3.57
C THR A 92 8.87 -17.55 4.66
N PRO A 93 9.72 -18.54 5.03
CA PRO A 93 10.87 -18.25 5.86
C PRO A 93 11.73 -17.22 5.11
N TYR A 94 12.18 -16.18 5.81
CA TYR A 94 13.20 -15.29 5.29
C TYR A 94 14.40 -16.15 4.89
N ASN A 95 14.56 -16.43 3.59
CA ASN A 95 15.74 -17.15 3.15
C ASN A 95 16.89 -16.14 3.13
N THR A 96 17.80 -16.30 4.08
CA THR A 96 18.97 -15.43 4.25
C THR A 96 20.09 -15.75 3.26
N ASP A 97 19.96 -16.81 2.47
CA ASP A 97 20.97 -17.20 1.48
C ASP A 97 21.11 -16.12 0.42
N PHE A 98 22.21 -15.37 0.52
CA PHE A 98 22.77 -14.39 -0.42
C PHE A 98 21.84 -14.00 -1.58
N GLU A 99 20.85 -13.15 -1.30
CA GLU A 99 20.20 -12.40 -2.37
C GLU A 99 21.20 -11.39 -2.92
N GLN A 100 21.57 -11.56 -4.19
CA GLN A 100 22.34 -10.61 -4.97
C GLN A 100 21.52 -9.34 -5.32
N TYR A 101 20.19 -9.45 -5.26
CA TYR A 101 19.27 -8.38 -5.66
C TYR A 101 18.96 -7.48 -4.46
N LYS A 102 19.25 -6.20 -4.63
CA LYS A 102 18.77 -5.12 -3.76
C LYS A 102 17.65 -4.40 -4.48
N ASP A 103 16.64 -4.00 -3.74
CA ASP A 103 15.64 -3.07 -4.26
C ASP A 103 16.28 -1.69 -4.46
N HIS A 104 15.68 -0.87 -5.32
CA HIS A 104 16.23 0.39 -5.77
C HIS A 104 15.13 1.40 -6.11
N VAL A 105 15.52 2.67 -6.17
CA VAL A 105 14.63 3.75 -6.58
C VAL A 105 14.81 4.03 -8.06
N VAL A 106 13.72 4.03 -8.81
CA VAL A 106 13.71 4.48 -10.22
C VAL A 106 13.10 5.87 -10.29
N VAL A 107 13.70 6.75 -11.08
CA VAL A 107 13.17 8.08 -11.38
C VAL A 107 12.69 8.14 -12.83
N ILE A 108 11.46 8.60 -13.04
CA ILE A 108 10.84 8.71 -14.37
C ILE A 108 10.40 10.17 -14.61
N ASP A 109 10.87 10.75 -15.70
CA ASP A 109 10.46 12.07 -16.21
C ASP A 109 9.40 11.98 -17.31
N GLU A 110 8.89 13.11 -17.80
CA GLU A 110 7.84 13.19 -18.83
C GLU A 110 8.22 12.50 -20.14
N GLN A 111 9.51 12.49 -20.50
CA GLN A 111 10.04 11.85 -21.70
C GLN A 111 10.21 10.34 -21.54
N ARG A 112 9.88 9.81 -20.35
CA ARG A 112 10.04 8.40 -19.98
C ARG A 112 11.52 8.01 -19.97
N THR A 113 12.40 9.00 -19.85
CA THR A 113 13.83 8.78 -19.70
C THR A 113 14.08 8.33 -18.28
N GLN A 114 14.78 7.21 -18.16
CA GLN A 114 15.24 6.74 -16.87
C GLN A 114 16.56 7.42 -16.59
N SER A 115 16.55 8.43 -15.73
CA SER A 115 17.74 8.71 -14.95
C SER A 115 17.82 7.63 -13.87
N GLY A 116 18.26 6.44 -14.29
CA GLY A 116 18.56 5.31 -13.43
C GLY A 116 19.82 5.61 -12.64
N ALA A 117 19.74 6.61 -11.77
CA ALA A 117 20.61 6.65 -10.63
C ALA A 117 20.22 5.43 -9.79
N LEU A 118 20.90 4.30 -10.01
CA LEU A 118 21.15 3.37 -8.93
C LEU A 118 21.78 4.22 -7.83
N VAL A 119 20.95 4.76 -6.95
CA VAL A 119 21.45 5.49 -5.82
C VAL A 119 22.26 4.45 -5.05
N PRO A 120 23.59 4.63 -4.91
CA PRO A 120 24.39 3.63 -4.26
C PRO A 120 24.01 3.59 -2.78
N PHE A 121 23.36 2.51 -2.36
CA PHE A 121 23.04 2.27 -0.96
C PHE A 121 23.97 1.20 -0.38
N THR A 122 24.61 1.54 0.73
CA THR A 122 25.43 0.59 1.50
C THR A 122 24.57 -0.39 2.30
N GLN A 123 23.31 -0.06 2.55
CA GLN A 123 22.37 -0.90 3.30
C GLN A 123 21.74 -2.02 2.46
N ASP A 124 21.16 -2.98 3.18
CA ASP A 124 20.29 -4.03 2.65
C ASP A 124 18.88 -3.42 2.46
N LEU A 125 18.46 -3.22 1.20
CA LEU A 125 17.18 -2.61 0.87
C LEU A 125 16.20 -3.65 0.32
N ARG A 126 15.05 -3.76 0.99
CA ARG A 126 13.84 -4.42 0.51
C ARG A 126 12.69 -3.46 0.73
N LEU A 127 12.37 -2.72 -0.32
CA LEU A 127 11.52 -1.54 -0.25
C LEU A 127 10.05 -1.94 -0.40
N HIS A 128 9.21 -1.39 0.46
CA HIS A 128 7.75 -1.49 0.37
C HIS A 128 7.20 -0.07 0.12
N GLY A 129 6.19 0.37 0.87
CA GLY A 129 5.69 1.74 0.82
C GLY A 129 6.73 2.77 1.27
N PHE A 130 6.64 3.99 0.75
CA PHE A 130 7.52 5.09 1.10
C PHE A 130 6.86 6.44 0.90
N ASP A 131 7.34 7.47 1.60
CA ASP A 131 6.92 8.85 1.32
C ASP A 131 8.13 9.78 1.22
N ILE A 132 7.89 10.94 0.63
CA ILE A 132 8.86 12.01 0.44
C ILE A 132 8.36 13.25 1.20
N PHE A 133 9.12 13.67 2.21
CA PHE A 133 8.95 14.99 2.77
C PHE A 133 9.57 16.03 1.83
N PHE A 134 8.72 16.90 1.30
CA PHE A 134 9.10 18.07 0.52
C PHE A 134 9.29 19.24 1.47
N ASP A 135 10.54 19.64 1.70
CA ASP A 135 10.82 20.80 2.54
C ASP A 135 10.50 22.10 1.78
N ASP A 136 9.62 22.92 2.34
CA ASP A 136 9.26 24.23 1.79
C ASP A 136 10.34 25.29 2.10
N LEU A 137 11.15 25.08 3.15
CA LEU A 137 12.26 25.96 3.53
C LEU A 137 13.51 25.69 2.68
N GLU A 138 13.76 24.42 2.32
CA GLU A 138 14.79 24.02 1.36
C GLU A 138 14.19 23.26 0.15
N PRO A 139 13.61 23.95 -0.86
CA PRO A 139 12.91 23.27 -1.96
C PRO A 139 13.74 22.30 -2.81
N GLY A 140 15.06 22.40 -2.75
CA GLY A 140 15.98 21.48 -3.40
C GLY A 140 16.27 20.21 -2.61
N LEU A 141 15.86 20.12 -1.34
CA LEU A 141 16.09 18.99 -0.45
C LEU A 141 14.82 18.14 -0.31
N LEU A 142 14.94 16.86 -0.62
CA LEU A 142 13.91 15.84 -0.44
C LEU A 142 14.35 14.88 0.65
N THR A 143 13.45 14.53 1.58
CA THR A 143 13.71 13.46 2.53
C THR A 143 12.81 12.27 2.25
N PHE A 144 13.42 11.17 1.87
CA PHE A 144 12.75 9.91 1.61
C PHE A 144 12.69 9.08 2.89
N MET A 145 11.54 8.48 3.15
CA MET A 145 11.35 7.53 4.23
C MET A 145 10.80 6.25 3.63
N PHE A 146 11.60 5.19 3.62
CA PHE A 146 11.21 3.91 3.06
C PHE A 146 10.88 2.91 4.16
N VAL A 147 9.76 2.21 4.03
CA VAL A 147 9.58 0.92 4.70
C VAL A 147 10.61 -0.05 4.14
N ASN A 148 11.46 -0.57 5.02
CA ASN A 148 12.57 -1.44 4.66
C ASN A 148 12.52 -2.75 5.46
N HIS A 149 12.26 -3.86 4.77
CA HIS A 149 12.25 -5.20 5.33
C HIS A 149 13.68 -5.77 5.35
N GLN A 150 14.53 -5.29 6.26
CA GLN A 150 15.91 -5.79 6.32
C GLN A 150 15.95 -7.25 6.78
N ARG A 151 17.01 -7.99 6.43
CA ARG A 151 17.21 -9.36 6.97
C ARG A 151 17.25 -9.40 8.49
N THR A 152 17.70 -8.30 9.11
CA THR A 152 17.80 -8.12 10.57
C THR A 152 16.48 -7.71 11.23
N GLY A 153 15.48 -7.31 10.45
CA GLY A 153 14.18 -6.87 10.95
C GLY A 153 13.60 -5.70 10.15
N ASN A 154 12.36 -5.38 10.46
CA ASN A 154 11.65 -4.28 9.81
C ASN A 154 12.11 -2.92 10.38
N ALA A 155 12.26 -1.94 9.50
CA ALA A 155 12.71 -0.60 9.84
C ALA A 155 12.15 0.44 8.87
N ILE A 156 12.27 1.72 9.24
CA ILE A 156 12.15 2.84 8.30
C ILE A 156 13.56 3.35 7.99
N SER A 157 13.94 3.34 6.72
CA SER A 157 15.22 3.88 6.27
C SER A 157 15.02 5.29 5.70
N ILE A 158 15.70 6.26 6.29
CA ILE A 158 15.61 7.69 5.98
C ILE A 158 16.81 8.11 5.15
N PHE A 159 16.55 8.80 4.05
CA PHE A 159 17.56 9.33 3.16
C PHE A 159 17.28 10.78 2.77
N SER A 160 18.33 11.55 2.52
CA SER A 160 18.22 12.88 1.91
C SER A 160 18.62 12.84 0.44
N HIS A 161 18.01 13.67 -0.39
CA HIS A 161 18.36 13.83 -1.79
C HIS A 161 18.26 15.29 -2.20
N ARG A 162 19.26 15.75 -2.94
CA ARG A 162 19.25 17.08 -3.54
C ARG A 162 18.86 16.99 -5.01
N LEU A 163 17.85 17.76 -5.41
CA LEU A 163 17.42 17.86 -6.79
C LEU A 163 18.60 18.22 -7.71
N GLY A 164 18.65 17.58 -8.88
CA GLY A 164 19.76 17.72 -9.84
C GLY A 164 20.97 16.84 -9.54
N THR A 165 20.99 16.11 -8.42
CA THR A 165 21.97 15.06 -8.14
C THR A 165 21.40 13.67 -8.45
N ILE A 166 22.23 12.64 -8.33
CA ILE A 166 21.86 11.24 -8.52
C ILE A 166 22.00 10.41 -7.23
N GLN A 167 22.14 11.06 -6.07
CA GLN A 167 22.43 10.36 -4.81
C GLN A 167 21.27 10.56 -3.83
N LEU A 168 20.83 9.48 -3.19
CA LEU A 168 20.17 9.53 -1.88
C LEU A 168 21.25 9.20 -0.84
N VAL A 169 21.47 10.14 0.06
CA VAL A 169 22.43 10.01 1.16
C VAL A 169 21.70 9.36 2.33
N HIS A 170 22.25 8.27 2.85
CA HIS A 170 21.68 7.61 4.03
C HIS A 170 21.83 8.51 5.24
N GLU A 171 20.72 8.80 5.92
CA GLU A 171 20.70 9.62 7.13
C GLU A 171 20.54 8.74 8.37
N GLU A 172 19.51 7.91 8.40
CA GLU A 172 19.14 7.12 9.57
C GLU A 172 18.39 5.85 9.16
N THR A 173 18.50 4.78 9.95
CA THR A 173 17.61 3.62 9.85
C THR A 173 17.05 3.37 11.23
N VAL A 174 15.72 3.46 11.37
CA VAL A 174 15.04 3.39 12.66
C VAL A 174 14.20 2.13 12.76
N SER A 175 14.34 1.41 13.87
CA SER A 175 13.54 0.24 14.20
C SER A 175 12.89 0.44 15.57
N SER A 176 11.76 -0.23 15.79
CA SER A 176 11.02 -0.13 17.05
C SER A 176 10.20 -1.41 17.26
N PRO A 177 10.00 -1.86 18.51
CA PRO A 177 9.02 -2.90 18.81
C PRO A 177 7.58 -2.55 18.37
N LEU A 178 7.29 -1.26 18.18
CA LEU A 178 6.00 -0.76 17.67
C LEU A 178 5.92 -0.77 16.12
N LEU A 179 6.98 -1.20 15.42
CA LEU A 179 7.05 -1.43 13.98
C LEU A 179 7.19 -2.94 13.65
N PRO A 180 6.32 -3.84 14.16
CA PRO A 180 6.49 -5.26 13.92
C PRO A 180 6.28 -5.65 12.45
N SER A 181 5.42 -4.96 11.70
CA SER A 181 5.02 -5.30 10.33
C SER A 181 4.65 -4.05 9.52
N PRO A 182 5.60 -3.11 9.32
CA PRO A 182 5.31 -1.89 8.60
C PRO A 182 4.91 -2.17 7.16
N ASN A 183 3.91 -1.47 6.65
CA ASN A 183 3.46 -1.61 5.27
C ASN A 183 3.79 -0.35 4.46
N ASP A 184 3.36 0.80 4.96
CA ASP A 184 3.59 2.11 4.35
C ASP A 184 3.85 3.20 5.41
N VAL A 185 4.34 4.38 4.99
CA VAL A 185 4.76 5.49 5.84
C VAL A 185 4.34 6.83 5.22
N VAL A 186 3.93 7.80 6.04
CA VAL A 186 3.70 9.19 5.62
C VAL A 186 4.61 10.12 6.42
N ALA A 187 5.40 10.91 5.71
CA ALA A 187 6.41 11.79 6.30
C ALA A 187 5.78 13.11 6.75
N MET A 188 6.09 13.53 7.98
CA MET A 188 5.58 14.78 8.57
C MET A 188 6.65 15.86 8.70
N SER A 189 7.92 15.47 8.72
CA SER A 189 9.11 16.33 8.67
C SER A 189 10.30 15.50 8.18
N HIS A 190 11.53 16.00 8.30
CA HIS A 190 12.75 15.22 8.00
C HIS A 190 12.93 13.98 8.90
N THR A 191 12.30 13.93 10.08
CA THR A 191 12.52 12.83 11.05
C THR A 191 11.24 12.26 11.65
N THR A 192 10.12 12.97 11.57
CA THR A 192 8.84 12.52 12.13
C THR A 192 7.93 11.95 11.05
N PHE A 193 7.21 10.88 11.37
CA PHE A 193 6.33 10.19 10.43
C PHE A 193 5.25 9.38 11.15
N TYR A 194 4.22 8.99 10.41
CA TYR A 194 3.32 7.89 10.77
C TYR A 194 3.61 6.68 9.90
N ALA A 195 3.51 5.48 10.44
CA ALA A 195 3.61 4.24 9.66
C ALA A 195 2.48 3.27 10.03
N THR A 196 1.99 2.53 9.04
CA THR A 196 0.98 1.48 9.22
C THR A 196 1.65 0.17 9.57
N ASN A 197 1.04 -0.61 10.47
CA ASN A 197 1.41 -2.00 10.72
C ASN A 197 0.23 -2.90 10.37
N ASP A 198 0.39 -3.68 9.30
CA ASP A 198 -0.71 -4.43 8.67
C ASP A 198 -1.24 -5.57 9.54
N VAL A 199 -0.34 -6.32 10.19
CA VAL A 199 -0.69 -7.47 11.03
C VAL A 199 0.08 -7.53 12.35
N ARG A 200 -0.55 -8.15 13.34
CA ARG A 200 0.08 -8.54 14.60
C ARG A 200 0.88 -9.83 14.48
N HIS A 201 0.37 -10.83 13.75
CA HIS A 201 1.04 -12.13 13.60
C HIS A 201 2.02 -12.15 12.41
N THR A 202 3.21 -11.58 12.62
CA THR A 202 4.18 -11.31 11.54
C THR A 202 4.85 -12.57 10.98
N LYS A 203 5.01 -13.62 11.79
CA LYS A 203 5.73 -14.86 11.43
C LYS A 203 4.97 -15.80 10.46
N GLY A 204 3.79 -15.41 9.99
CA GLY A 204 2.97 -16.24 9.11
C GLY A 204 2.21 -17.35 9.83
N GLY A 205 1.84 -18.39 9.07
CA GLY A 205 1.12 -19.55 9.58
C GLY A 205 -0.35 -19.28 9.90
N ARG A 206 -0.99 -20.23 10.60
CA ARG A 206 -2.45 -20.27 10.78
C ARG A 206 -3.02 -19.02 11.45
N LEU A 207 -2.32 -18.44 12.43
CA LEU A 207 -2.80 -17.25 13.14
C LEU A 207 -2.82 -16.02 12.24
N ARG A 208 -1.79 -15.80 11.42
CA ARG A 208 -1.78 -14.75 10.40
C ARG A 208 -2.90 -14.96 9.39
N SER A 209 -3.07 -16.18 8.89
CA SER A 209 -4.16 -16.49 7.95
C SER A 209 -5.54 -16.23 8.54
N VAL A 210 -5.75 -16.53 9.83
CA VAL A 210 -7.00 -16.22 10.54
C VAL A 210 -7.18 -14.71 10.68
N GLU A 211 -6.13 -13.99 11.08
CA GLU A 211 -6.13 -12.52 11.20
C GLU A 211 -6.51 -11.85 9.88
N GLU A 212 -5.85 -12.21 8.78
CA GLU A 212 -6.09 -11.65 7.45
C GLU A 212 -7.47 -12.04 6.91
N PHE A 213 -7.83 -13.33 6.98
CA PHE A 213 -9.08 -13.85 6.41
C PHE A 213 -10.32 -13.32 7.12
N PHE A 214 -10.32 -13.31 8.45
CA PHE A 214 -11.45 -12.77 9.21
C PHE A 214 -11.40 -11.24 9.33
N GLY A 215 -10.30 -10.62 8.89
CA GLY A 215 -10.02 -9.20 9.04
C GLY A 215 -10.13 -8.78 10.49
N MET A 216 -9.34 -9.44 11.34
CA MET A 216 -9.24 -9.09 12.74
C MET A 216 -8.63 -7.68 12.85
N PRO A 217 -9.20 -6.79 13.67
CA PRO A 217 -8.71 -5.41 13.81
C PRO A 217 -7.51 -5.39 14.75
N TRP A 218 -6.41 -6.03 14.37
CA TRP A 218 -5.20 -6.13 15.20
C TRP A 218 -4.01 -5.33 14.65
N GLY A 219 -4.18 -4.69 13.49
CA GLY A 219 -3.23 -3.72 12.97
C GLY A 219 -3.34 -2.37 13.68
N HIS A 220 -2.28 -1.58 13.59
CA HIS A 220 -2.16 -0.28 14.25
C HIS A 220 -1.30 0.69 13.45
N LEU A 221 -1.42 1.97 13.74
CA LEU A 221 -0.53 3.02 13.27
C LEU A 221 0.43 3.39 14.40
N VAL A 222 1.67 3.67 14.03
CA VAL A 222 2.68 4.19 14.94
C VAL A 222 3.10 5.59 14.49
N TYR A 223 3.37 6.46 15.44
CA TYR A 223 3.97 7.77 15.22
C TYR A 223 5.40 7.76 15.72
N ARG A 224 6.34 8.26 14.92
CA ARG A 224 7.65 8.68 15.39
C ARG A 224 7.62 10.19 15.58
N GLY A 225 7.68 10.62 16.84
CA GLY A 225 7.64 12.02 17.20
C GLY A 225 9.00 12.72 17.13
N PRO A 226 9.02 14.03 17.48
CA PRO A 226 10.25 14.75 17.71
C PRO A 226 11.14 14.00 18.71
N GLU A 227 12.46 14.12 18.56
CA GLU A 227 13.45 13.38 19.39
C GLU A 227 13.51 11.86 19.15
N GLY A 228 12.72 11.34 18.21
CA GLY A 228 12.80 9.95 17.74
C GLY A 228 12.04 8.93 18.59
N MET A 229 11.18 9.39 19.51
CA MET A 229 10.32 8.52 20.31
C MET A 229 9.17 7.93 19.48
N PHE A 230 8.82 6.67 19.75
CA PHE A 230 7.71 5.97 19.11
C PHE A 230 6.51 5.85 20.04
N SER A 231 5.31 6.08 19.51
CA SER A 231 4.03 5.88 20.22
C SER A 231 2.97 5.28 19.28
N ILE A 232 1.98 4.60 19.84
CA ILE A 232 0.81 4.16 19.08
C ILE A 232 -0.04 5.39 18.75
N ALA A 233 -0.31 5.59 17.46
CA ALA A 233 -1.06 6.74 16.96
C ALA A 233 -2.56 6.41 16.81
N ALA A 234 -2.86 5.20 16.32
CA ALA A 234 -4.20 4.63 16.26
C ALA A 234 -4.11 3.10 16.30
N GLU A 235 -5.14 2.44 16.79
CA GLU A 235 -5.21 0.98 16.89
C GLU A 235 -6.57 0.45 16.40
N SER A 236 -6.73 -0.87 16.41
CA SER A 236 -7.96 -1.54 15.98
C SER A 236 -8.29 -1.37 14.49
N LEU A 237 -7.28 -1.39 13.63
CA LEU A 237 -7.45 -1.36 12.17
C LEU A 237 -7.33 -2.77 11.58
N SER A 238 -8.16 -3.05 10.58
CA SER A 238 -8.15 -4.33 9.87
C SER A 238 -7.25 -4.25 8.64
N TYR A 239 -5.98 -4.64 8.81
CA TYR A 239 -4.94 -4.59 7.78
C TYR A 239 -4.73 -3.17 7.22
N PRO A 240 -4.26 -2.22 8.05
CA PRO A 240 -3.87 -0.90 7.53
C PRO A 240 -2.67 -1.06 6.60
N ASN A 241 -2.82 -0.57 5.38
CA ASN A 241 -1.88 -0.73 4.27
C ASN A 241 -1.35 0.66 3.90
N GLY A 242 -1.73 1.23 2.76
CA GLY A 242 -1.31 2.56 2.33
C GLY A 242 -1.72 3.68 3.27
N ILE A 243 -0.84 4.66 3.46
CA ILE A 243 -1.08 5.85 4.28
C ILE A 243 -0.61 7.11 3.57
N THR A 244 -1.42 8.16 3.61
CA THR A 244 -1.07 9.45 2.99
C THR A 244 -1.74 10.59 3.74
N LYS A 245 -1.48 11.83 3.33
CA LYS A 245 -2.02 13.03 3.97
C LYS A 245 -2.62 14.01 2.97
N SER A 246 -3.54 14.85 3.43
CA SER A 246 -3.99 16.01 2.66
C SER A 246 -2.82 16.94 2.34
N ALA A 247 -2.93 17.75 1.28
CA ALA A 247 -1.87 18.65 0.85
C ALA A 247 -1.39 19.61 1.95
N ASP A 248 -2.29 20.02 2.84
CA ASP A 248 -2.02 20.87 4.00
C ASP A 248 -1.61 20.09 5.27
N GLY A 249 -1.56 18.75 5.20
CA GLY A 249 -1.24 17.86 6.31
C GLY A 249 -2.30 17.80 7.43
N SER A 250 -3.46 18.44 7.25
CA SER A 250 -4.51 18.50 8.29
C SER A 250 -5.29 17.20 8.48
N LEU A 251 -5.22 16.29 7.50
CA LEU A 251 -5.88 14.99 7.51
C LEU A 251 -4.91 13.88 7.10
N ILE A 252 -5.02 12.72 7.77
CA ILE A 252 -4.34 11.48 7.41
C ILE A 252 -5.37 10.49 6.86
N TYR A 253 -5.05 9.84 5.74
CA TYR A 253 -5.88 8.83 5.10
C TYR A 253 -5.17 7.49 5.16
N VAL A 254 -5.91 6.43 5.50
CA VAL A 254 -5.36 5.07 5.64
C VAL A 254 -6.24 4.10 4.86
N ALA A 255 -5.66 3.39 3.91
CA ALA A 255 -6.29 2.25 3.26
C ALA A 255 -6.29 1.06 4.22
N CYS A 256 -7.43 0.39 4.37
CA CYS A 256 -7.55 -0.85 5.14
C CYS A 256 -7.98 -1.96 4.20
N SER A 257 -7.15 -2.99 4.02
CA SER A 257 -7.39 -4.05 3.03
C SER A 257 -8.38 -5.10 3.54
N SER A 258 -8.30 -5.48 4.82
CA SER A 258 -9.19 -6.51 5.38
C SER A 258 -10.48 -5.96 5.95
N GLU A 259 -10.66 -4.65 6.11
CA GLU A 259 -12.00 -4.07 6.17
C GLU A 259 -12.11 -3.00 5.08
N PRO A 260 -12.33 -3.43 3.82
CA PRO A 260 -11.98 -2.64 2.65
C PRO A 260 -12.55 -1.23 2.69
N GLY A 261 -11.65 -0.25 2.65
CA GLY A 261 -12.05 1.14 2.74
C GLY A 261 -10.90 2.08 3.04
N VAL A 262 -11.20 3.37 3.05
CA VAL A 262 -10.27 4.41 3.49
C VAL A 262 -10.80 5.02 4.78
N ARG A 263 -9.95 5.03 5.81
CA ARG A 263 -10.20 5.67 7.11
C ARG A 263 -9.54 7.05 7.11
N THR A 264 -10.23 8.03 7.66
CA THR A 264 -9.74 9.42 7.76
C THR A 264 -9.50 9.77 9.23
N PHE A 265 -8.37 10.39 9.50
CA PHE A 265 -7.95 10.79 10.83
C PHE A 265 -7.52 12.25 10.85
N ARG A 266 -7.67 12.89 12.01
CA ARG A 266 -7.04 14.18 12.33
C ARG A 266 -5.82 13.93 13.22
N PRO A 267 -4.63 14.44 12.87
CA PRO A 267 -3.48 14.38 13.76
C PRO A 267 -3.60 15.38 14.91
N ASN A 268 -3.34 14.91 16.13
CA ASN A 268 -3.24 15.74 17.33
C ASN A 268 -1.78 16.18 17.57
N PRO A 269 -1.54 17.24 18.37
CA PRO A 269 -0.19 17.72 18.66
C PRO A 269 0.74 16.70 19.32
N ASP A 270 0.20 15.71 20.02
CA ASP A 270 0.96 14.63 20.66
C ASP A 270 1.27 13.44 19.73
N GLY A 271 0.82 13.51 18.47
CA GLY A 271 0.97 12.44 17.50
C GLY A 271 -0.08 11.34 17.58
N SER A 272 -1.12 11.48 18.42
CA SER A 272 -2.28 10.59 18.34
C SER A 272 -3.16 10.96 17.14
N LEU A 273 -3.92 10.00 16.62
CA LEU A 273 -4.82 10.19 15.48
C LEU A 273 -6.29 10.05 15.92
N GLU A 274 -7.06 11.12 15.79
CA GLU A 274 -8.51 11.12 16.04
C GLU A 274 -9.25 10.58 14.81
N TYR A 275 -10.01 9.50 14.98
CA TYR A 275 -10.79 8.91 13.88
C TYR A 275 -12.00 9.76 13.52
N LEU A 276 -12.10 10.18 12.25
CA LEU A 276 -13.19 11.04 11.75
C LEU A 276 -14.26 10.29 10.97
N GLY A 277 -14.03 9.01 10.65
CA GLY A 277 -14.89 8.22 9.77
C GLY A 277 -14.13 7.71 8.55
N GLY A 278 -14.88 7.22 7.56
CA GLY A 278 -14.29 6.66 6.36
C GLY A 278 -15.31 6.14 5.37
N ILE A 279 -14.79 5.68 4.24
CA ILE A 279 -15.56 4.99 3.21
C ILE A 279 -15.29 3.49 3.32
N VAL A 280 -16.30 2.68 3.00
CA VAL A 280 -16.18 1.23 2.90
C VAL A 280 -16.44 0.82 1.46
N PHE A 281 -15.53 0.06 0.89
CA PHE A 281 -15.65 -0.47 -0.45
C PHE A 281 -16.38 -1.81 -0.45
N LYS A 282 -17.19 -2.03 -1.49
CA LYS A 282 -17.81 -3.32 -1.79
C LYS A 282 -17.18 -3.85 -3.07
N GLY A 283 -16.25 -4.80 -2.93
CA GLY A 283 -15.59 -5.45 -4.06
C GLY A 283 -14.29 -4.80 -4.55
N LEU A 284 -13.74 -3.81 -3.82
CA LEU A 284 -12.36 -3.35 -4.00
C LEU A 284 -11.61 -3.54 -2.68
N ILE A 285 -10.45 -4.18 -2.72
CA ILE A 285 -9.48 -4.21 -1.61
C ILE A 285 -8.45 -3.12 -1.86
N PRO A 286 -8.45 -2.02 -1.09
CA PRO A 286 -7.48 -0.96 -1.30
C PRO A 286 -6.08 -1.38 -0.83
N ASP A 287 -5.08 -0.88 -1.55
CA ASP A 287 -3.66 -0.99 -1.28
C ASP A 287 -3.10 0.43 -1.04
N ASN A 288 -2.21 0.98 -1.87
CA ASN A 288 -1.65 2.32 -1.67
C ASN A 288 -2.59 3.46 -2.11
N LEU A 289 -2.39 4.61 -1.46
CA LEU A 289 -3.14 5.84 -1.65
C LEU A 289 -2.25 6.94 -2.23
N PHE A 290 -2.78 7.72 -3.15
CA PHE A 290 -2.10 8.91 -3.66
C PHE A 290 -3.01 10.13 -3.56
N VAL A 291 -2.51 11.22 -2.95
CA VAL A 291 -3.19 12.51 -2.93
C VAL A 291 -2.61 13.43 -3.99
N ASP A 292 -3.47 13.83 -4.92
CA ASP A 292 -3.13 14.80 -5.94
C ASP A 292 -3.19 16.22 -5.38
N ALA A 293 -2.05 16.72 -4.89
CA ALA A 293 -1.97 17.96 -4.13
C ALA A 293 -2.68 19.18 -4.78
N PRO A 294 -2.56 19.44 -6.10
CA PRO A 294 -3.28 20.54 -6.75
C PRO A 294 -4.82 20.44 -6.72
N THR A 295 -5.38 19.24 -6.66
CA THR A 295 -6.84 19.03 -6.73
C THR A 295 -7.44 18.54 -5.42
N GLY A 296 -6.62 18.01 -4.50
CA GLY A 296 -7.05 17.32 -3.29
C GLY A 296 -7.73 15.97 -3.57
N HIS A 297 -7.72 15.48 -4.81
CA HIS A 297 -8.29 14.18 -5.12
C HIS A 297 -7.43 13.05 -4.56
N ILE A 298 -8.10 12.06 -3.98
CA ILE A 298 -7.47 10.83 -3.49
C ILE A 298 -7.69 9.75 -4.53
N TYR A 299 -6.60 9.14 -4.97
CA TYR A 299 -6.57 7.97 -5.83
C TYR A 299 -6.27 6.75 -4.95
N VAL A 300 -7.09 5.73 -5.11
CA VAL A 300 -7.01 4.47 -4.36
C VAL A 300 -6.81 3.37 -5.38
N ALA A 301 -5.63 2.74 -5.36
CA ALA A 301 -5.40 1.52 -6.11
C ALA A 301 -5.85 0.32 -5.27
N GLY A 302 -6.27 -0.75 -5.94
CA GLY A 302 -6.69 -1.94 -5.22
C GLY A 302 -7.13 -3.09 -6.11
N TYR A 303 -7.29 -4.25 -5.48
CA TYR A 303 -7.64 -5.51 -6.13
C TYR A 303 -9.16 -5.70 -6.18
N LEU A 304 -9.67 -6.18 -7.31
CA LEU A 304 -11.07 -6.56 -7.46
C LEU A 304 -11.30 -8.07 -7.30
N ASN A 305 -10.22 -8.87 -7.37
CA ASN A 305 -10.24 -10.31 -7.13
C ASN A 305 -8.95 -10.75 -6.43
N THR A 306 -9.01 -10.87 -5.11
CA THR A 306 -7.87 -11.22 -4.26
C THR A 306 -7.42 -12.67 -4.43
N MET A 307 -8.34 -13.57 -4.76
CA MET A 307 -8.00 -14.99 -4.96
C MET A 307 -7.15 -15.17 -6.23
N GLU A 308 -7.53 -14.50 -7.32
CA GLU A 308 -6.71 -14.38 -8.53
C GLU A 308 -5.35 -13.73 -8.21
N MET A 309 -5.33 -12.67 -7.38
CA MET A 309 -4.08 -12.01 -6.99
C MET A 309 -3.13 -12.96 -6.25
N PHE A 310 -3.63 -13.70 -5.25
CA PHE A 310 -2.80 -14.68 -4.54
C PHE A 310 -2.32 -15.82 -5.44
N ARG A 311 -3.12 -16.21 -6.44
CA ARG A 311 -2.69 -17.17 -7.46
C ARG A 311 -1.56 -16.57 -8.32
N TYR A 312 -1.76 -15.37 -8.84
CA TYR A 312 -0.78 -14.64 -9.63
C TYR A 312 0.55 -14.49 -8.88
N ASN A 313 0.53 -14.02 -7.62
CA ASN A 313 1.75 -13.79 -6.84
C ASN A 313 2.55 -15.08 -6.58
N ARG A 314 1.88 -16.24 -6.49
CA ARG A 314 2.55 -17.53 -6.31
C ARG A 314 3.14 -18.09 -7.60
N GLU A 315 2.51 -17.80 -8.74
CA GLU A 315 2.82 -18.45 -10.02
C GLU A 315 3.57 -17.53 -10.99
N SER A 316 3.59 -16.21 -10.78
CA SER A 316 4.14 -15.22 -11.74
C SER A 316 5.60 -15.48 -12.10
N ILE A 317 6.41 -15.94 -11.14
CA ILE A 317 7.81 -16.30 -11.34
C ILE A 317 8.04 -17.61 -12.13
N HIS A 318 6.98 -18.39 -12.33
CA HIS A 318 6.99 -19.68 -13.04
C HIS A 318 6.20 -19.63 -14.36
N GLY A 319 5.63 -18.47 -14.69
CA GLY A 319 4.65 -18.31 -15.77
C GLY A 319 3.24 -18.61 -15.28
N THR A 320 2.31 -17.68 -15.49
CA THR A 320 0.91 -17.81 -15.06
C THR A 320 -0.04 -17.26 -16.10
N THR A 321 -1.22 -17.88 -16.19
CA THR A 321 -2.37 -17.38 -16.96
C THR A 321 -3.31 -16.53 -16.10
N ALA A 322 -3.04 -16.38 -14.80
CA ALA A 322 -3.83 -15.53 -13.92
C ALA A 322 -3.83 -14.07 -14.40
N ARG A 323 -4.99 -13.43 -14.29
CA ARG A 323 -5.23 -12.04 -14.70
C ARG A 323 -6.05 -11.36 -13.61
N PRO A 324 -5.43 -11.04 -12.46
CA PRO A 324 -6.14 -10.38 -11.37
C PRO A 324 -6.52 -8.96 -11.77
N ALA A 325 -7.83 -8.71 -11.83
CA ALA A 325 -8.38 -7.40 -12.10
C ALA A 325 -8.08 -6.41 -10.95
N ALA A 326 -7.82 -5.16 -11.32
CA ALA A 326 -7.52 -4.07 -10.41
C ALA A 326 -8.42 -2.85 -10.71
N GLY A 327 -8.70 -2.05 -9.67
CA GLY A 327 -9.52 -0.86 -9.77
C GLY A 327 -8.78 0.35 -9.22
N ILE A 328 -8.83 1.47 -9.95
CA ILE A 328 -8.35 2.78 -9.50
C ILE A 328 -9.55 3.67 -9.23
N TYR A 329 -9.76 3.98 -7.96
CA TYR A 329 -10.84 4.83 -7.51
C TYR A 329 -10.28 6.21 -7.24
N ARG A 330 -10.67 7.19 -8.05
CA ARG A 330 -10.70 8.57 -7.57
C ARG A 330 -11.95 8.69 -6.73
N LEU A 331 -11.96 9.35 -5.57
CA LEU A 331 -13.16 9.41 -4.70
C LEU A 331 -14.43 10.10 -5.27
N LYS A 332 -14.53 10.25 -6.60
CA LYS A 332 -15.74 10.59 -7.37
C LYS A 332 -15.95 9.75 -8.65
N ASN A 333 -14.93 9.05 -9.17
CA ASN A 333 -14.94 8.33 -10.46
C ASN A 333 -14.04 7.07 -10.42
N VAL A 334 -14.24 6.11 -11.32
CA VAL A 334 -13.53 4.81 -11.29
C VAL A 334 -12.92 4.45 -12.64
N MET A 335 -11.69 3.93 -12.63
CA MET A 335 -11.06 3.20 -13.74
C MET A 335 -10.89 1.73 -13.32
N VAL A 336 -11.16 0.79 -14.23
CA VAL A 336 -11.04 -0.65 -13.96
C VAL A 336 -10.17 -1.28 -15.03
N ASP A 337 -9.14 -2.01 -14.61
CA ASP A 337 -8.38 -2.90 -15.47
C ASP A 337 -8.82 -4.34 -15.20
N GLY A 338 -9.25 -5.05 -16.25
CA GLY A 338 -9.59 -6.48 -16.18
C GLY A 338 -8.39 -7.39 -15.90
N GLY A 339 -7.17 -6.82 -15.82
CA GLY A 339 -5.91 -7.51 -15.56
C GLY A 339 -5.03 -7.64 -16.81
N ASP A 340 -5.43 -7.01 -17.92
CA ASP A 340 -4.70 -7.02 -19.18
C ASP A 340 -3.63 -5.93 -19.24
N LEU A 341 -3.87 -4.79 -18.58
CA LEU A 341 -2.96 -3.65 -18.60
C LEU A 341 -1.83 -3.82 -17.58
N LEU A 342 -2.14 -3.95 -16.30
CA LEU A 342 -1.16 -4.19 -15.24
C LEU A 342 -1.79 -5.03 -14.12
N PRO A 343 -1.51 -6.36 -14.08
CA PRO A 343 -2.04 -7.20 -13.02
C PRO A 343 -1.52 -6.75 -11.66
N THR A 344 -2.34 -6.91 -10.63
CA THR A 344 -2.00 -6.61 -9.23
C THR A 344 -1.53 -5.17 -9.00
N THR A 345 -2.20 -4.18 -9.61
CA THR A 345 -1.88 -2.76 -9.40
C THR A 345 -2.07 -2.38 -7.92
N THR A 346 -1.00 -1.85 -7.31
CA THR A 346 -0.90 -1.50 -5.88
C THR A 346 -0.92 -0.01 -5.62
N VAL A 347 -0.53 0.80 -6.61
CA VAL A 347 -0.46 2.26 -6.50
C VAL A 347 -0.88 2.94 -7.80
N SER A 348 -1.47 4.13 -7.68
CA SER A 348 -1.82 4.99 -8.80
C SER A 348 -1.46 6.44 -8.51
N ALA A 349 -0.46 6.99 -9.20
CA ALA A 349 0.06 8.33 -8.96
C ALA A 349 -0.16 9.26 -10.15
N VAL A 350 -0.56 10.50 -9.89
CA VAL A 350 -0.75 11.52 -10.94
C VAL A 350 0.54 12.31 -11.13
N GLN A 351 1.09 12.27 -12.34
CA GLN A 351 2.27 13.04 -12.72
C GLN A 351 1.91 14.19 -13.65
N ARG A 352 2.38 15.40 -13.31
CA ARG A 352 2.26 16.61 -14.14
C ARG A 352 3.63 17.20 -14.38
N ARG A 353 4.10 17.16 -15.62
CA ARG A 353 5.41 17.72 -16.00
C ARG A 353 5.44 18.07 -17.48
N GLY A 354 6.02 19.22 -17.83
CA GLY A 354 6.17 19.63 -19.23
C GLY A 354 4.86 19.78 -20.00
N GLY A 355 3.75 20.12 -19.32
CA GLY A 355 2.41 20.21 -19.93
C GLY A 355 1.71 18.86 -20.15
N VAL A 356 2.36 17.74 -19.80
CA VAL A 356 1.76 16.40 -19.85
C VAL A 356 1.18 16.06 -18.49
N THR A 357 -0.03 15.49 -18.49
CA THR A 357 -0.65 14.86 -17.31
C THR A 357 -0.89 13.40 -17.60
N ARG A 358 -0.46 12.53 -16.68
CA ARG A 358 -0.63 11.08 -16.80
C ARG A 358 -0.81 10.43 -15.44
N ILE A 359 -1.36 9.23 -15.46
CA ILE A 359 -1.44 8.37 -14.28
C ILE A 359 -0.44 7.24 -14.45
N LEU A 360 0.41 7.07 -13.45
CA LEU A 360 1.36 5.96 -13.35
C LEU A 360 0.75 4.89 -12.45
N LEU A 361 0.77 3.63 -12.91
CA LEU A 361 0.31 2.47 -12.18
C LEU A 361 1.51 1.58 -11.87
N GLY A 362 1.70 1.31 -10.58
CA GLY A 362 2.73 0.41 -10.04
C GLY A 362 2.12 -0.92 -9.59
N SER A 363 2.95 -1.96 -9.55
CA SER A 363 2.56 -3.30 -9.10
C SER A 363 3.74 -3.97 -8.43
N VAL A 364 3.45 -4.65 -7.33
CA VAL A 364 4.44 -5.33 -6.49
C VAL A 364 5.05 -6.58 -7.11
N MET A 365 4.32 -7.24 -8.02
CA MET A 365 4.68 -8.56 -8.56
C MET A 365 4.69 -8.60 -10.09
N SER A 366 4.66 -7.45 -10.76
CA SER A 366 4.70 -7.34 -12.23
C SER A 366 5.99 -6.71 -12.74
N LYS A 367 6.32 -7.01 -13.99
CA LYS A 367 7.31 -6.24 -14.75
C LYS A 367 6.68 -4.96 -15.28
N GLY A 368 7.50 -3.94 -15.46
CA GLY A 368 7.09 -2.65 -15.98
C GLY A 368 6.11 -1.90 -15.09
N LEU A 369 5.46 -0.92 -15.70
CA LEU A 369 4.37 -0.12 -15.18
C LEU A 369 3.27 -0.07 -16.24
N ALA A 370 2.12 0.47 -15.87
CA ALA A 370 1.19 1.02 -16.84
C ALA A 370 1.12 2.54 -16.72
N ILE A 371 0.97 3.21 -17.86
CA ILE A 371 0.86 4.66 -17.95
C ILE A 371 -0.42 4.98 -18.70
N CYS A 372 -1.27 5.79 -18.11
CA CYS A 372 -2.49 6.31 -18.73
C CYS A 372 -2.32 7.79 -19.03
N ASP A 373 -2.28 8.14 -20.31
CA ASP A 373 -2.23 9.54 -20.73
C ASP A 373 -3.59 10.19 -20.47
N HIS A 374 -3.60 11.31 -19.75
CA HIS A 374 -4.84 11.91 -19.30
C HIS A 374 -5.53 12.68 -20.44
N GLY A 375 -6.59 12.09 -21.00
CA GLY A 375 -7.55 12.78 -21.85
C GLY A 375 -8.72 13.36 -21.05
N ARG A 376 -8.49 14.34 -20.17
CA ARG A 376 -9.49 15.13 -19.37
C ARG A 376 -10.60 14.40 -18.58
N ASN A 377 -10.85 13.10 -18.77
CA ASN A 377 -12.05 12.39 -18.31
C ASN A 377 -11.69 11.08 -17.58
N LEU A 378 -10.87 11.17 -16.53
CA LEU A 378 -10.97 10.23 -15.41
C LEU A 378 -11.73 10.90 -14.29
#